data_AF-A0AAP7DJE5-F1
#
_entry.id   AF-A0AAP7DJE5-F1
#
_cell.length_a   1.000
_cell.length_b   1.000
_cell.length_c   1.000
_cell.angle_alpha   90.00
_cell.angle_beta   90.00
_cell.angle_gamma   90.00
#
_symmetry.space_group_name_H-M   'P 1'
#
loop_
_entity.id
_entity.type
_entity.pdbx_description
1 polymer ?
#
loop_
_entity_poly.entity_id
_entity_poly.type
_entity_poly.pdbx_seq_one_letter_code
_entity_poly.pdbx_strand_id
1 'polypeptide(L)'
;MTSKLAIAAVCGMLLFSSVNFTVEAAAKKSAIDYTMKGASGESKVLQEELARLDKEVQKNGGTYCVFVDNKKTKSKGPEVFWYGNVKQQFQNYDDYMKKVAGLKGAALQRPTDLPEEYAFVEAGFLPYLDQNFKANLREEAQKSGKVVLSKKYNWNKSESMTLKFANDKNYVKLNFYDMGTKHATNKKEYTYYPAKKGSGNKAGENQLIWVDKALSCNIYTNADNPMTKEDLITLAESMIVRK
;
A
#
# COMPACT_ATOMS: atom_id res chain seq x y z
N MET A 1 18.78 -24.01 -68.87
CA MET A 1 18.49 -22.57 -68.68
C MET A 1 18.62 -22.25 -67.21
N THR A 2 19.69 -21.53 -66.87
CA THR A 2 20.02 -20.98 -65.55
C THR A 2 19.25 -19.68 -65.32
N SER A 3 18.42 -19.63 -64.27
CA SER A 3 17.85 -18.38 -63.78
C SER A 3 18.24 -18.20 -62.31
N LYS A 4 19.12 -17.22 -62.09
CA LYS A 4 19.62 -16.76 -60.81
C LYS A 4 18.48 -16.07 -60.05
N LEU A 5 18.13 -16.54 -58.85
CA LEU A 5 17.38 -15.73 -57.89
C LEU A 5 18.37 -15.14 -56.89
N ALA A 6 18.44 -13.81 -56.87
CA ALA A 6 19.23 -13.04 -55.93
C ALA A 6 18.56 -13.04 -54.55
N ILE A 7 19.30 -13.48 -53.53
CA ILE A 7 18.91 -13.36 -52.12
C ILE A 7 19.38 -11.98 -51.65
N ALA A 8 18.44 -11.07 -51.41
CA ALA A 8 18.72 -9.80 -50.77
C ALA A 8 18.90 -10.04 -49.26
N ALA A 9 20.15 -9.96 -48.80
CA ALA A 9 20.50 -9.95 -47.38
C ALA A 9 20.16 -8.57 -46.79
N VAL A 10 19.07 -8.47 -46.03
CA VAL A 10 18.81 -7.30 -45.18
C VAL A 10 19.47 -7.56 -43.83
N CYS A 11 20.68 -7.03 -43.67
CA CYS A 11 21.35 -6.91 -42.38
C CYS A 11 20.62 -5.86 -41.53
N GLY A 12 19.62 -6.29 -40.78
CA GLY A 12 19.07 -5.52 -39.67
C GLY A 12 19.99 -5.65 -38.46
N MET A 13 20.79 -4.62 -38.19
CA MET A 13 21.53 -4.49 -36.94
C MET A 13 20.55 -4.54 -35.76
N LEU A 14 20.57 -5.64 -35.00
CA LEU A 14 20.01 -5.68 -33.65
C LEU A 14 20.95 -4.89 -32.75
N LEU A 15 20.73 -3.58 -32.69
CA LEU A 15 21.28 -2.75 -31.62
C LEU A 15 20.65 -3.22 -30.32
N PHE A 16 21.49 -3.73 -29.43
CA PHE A 16 21.20 -3.96 -28.03
C PHE A 16 20.72 -2.65 -27.41
N SER A 17 19.40 -2.43 -27.36
CA SER A 17 18.83 -1.48 -26.42
C SER A 17 18.89 -2.13 -25.05
N SER A 18 19.94 -1.81 -24.31
CA SER A 18 20.00 -1.98 -22.86
C SER A 18 18.72 -1.42 -22.24
N VAL A 19 17.82 -2.30 -21.85
CA VAL A 19 16.69 -1.96 -20.98
C VAL A 19 17.27 -1.58 -19.63
N ASN A 20 17.49 -0.28 -19.43
CA ASN A 20 17.61 0.29 -18.10
C ASN A 20 16.23 0.17 -17.44
N PHE A 21 15.98 -0.97 -16.80
CA PHE A 21 14.91 -1.09 -15.81
C PHE A 21 15.32 -0.30 -14.57
N THR A 22 15.12 1.02 -14.59
CA THR A 22 15.17 1.84 -13.39
C THR A 22 14.42 3.14 -13.64
N VAL A 23 13.09 3.05 -13.64
CA VAL A 23 12.27 4.10 -13.04
C VAL A 23 11.24 3.37 -12.18
N GLU A 24 11.68 2.94 -11.00
CA GLU A 24 10.76 2.74 -9.89
C GLU A 24 10.09 4.11 -9.73
N ALA A 25 8.80 4.20 -10.09
CA ALA A 25 8.02 5.42 -9.93
C ALA A 25 8.26 5.91 -8.51
N ALA A 26 8.90 7.08 -8.38
CA ALA A 26 9.35 7.60 -7.09
C ALA A 26 8.19 7.47 -6.11
N ALA A 27 8.38 6.65 -5.07
CA ALA A 27 7.39 6.48 -4.02
C ALA A 27 7.01 7.88 -3.55
N LYS A 28 5.78 8.32 -3.84
CA LYS A 28 5.29 9.60 -3.33
C LYS A 28 5.47 9.54 -1.83
N LYS A 29 6.24 10.48 -1.25
CA LYS A 29 6.37 10.64 0.20
C LYS A 29 4.96 10.59 0.77
N SER A 30 4.60 9.49 1.43
CA SER A 30 3.37 9.47 2.18
C SER A 30 3.59 10.41 3.34
N ALA A 31 2.99 11.59 3.26
CA ALA A 31 2.69 12.38 4.43
C ALA A 31 1.79 11.52 5.33
N ILE A 32 2.39 10.77 6.25
CA ILE A 32 1.70 10.37 7.46
C ILE A 32 1.62 11.66 8.27
N ASP A 33 0.39 12.09 8.51
CA ASP A 33 0.04 13.37 9.13
C ASP A 33 0.63 13.46 10.54
N TYR A 34 1.83 14.02 10.64
CA TYR A 34 2.41 14.49 11.88
C TYR A 34 2.21 16.00 11.94
N THR A 35 1.13 16.44 12.55
CA THR A 35 1.04 17.84 12.99
C THR A 35 1.90 18.02 14.24
N MET A 36 3.18 18.37 14.05
CA MET A 36 4.09 18.76 15.12
C MET A 36 3.83 20.22 15.51
N LYS A 37 2.97 20.44 16.52
CA LYS A 37 2.87 21.75 17.20
C LYS A 37 3.67 21.72 18.50
N GLY A 38 4.95 22.07 18.40
CA GLY A 38 5.71 22.58 19.54
C GLY A 38 5.34 24.04 19.82
N ALA A 39 5.50 24.48 21.07
CA ALA A 39 5.42 25.90 21.41
C ALA A 39 6.61 26.72 20.84
N SER A 40 7.56 26.08 20.13
CA SER A 40 8.71 26.74 19.48
C SER A 40 9.44 25.90 18.40
N GLY A 41 8.82 24.91 17.75
CA GLY A 41 9.54 24.07 16.77
C GLY A 41 10.29 22.89 17.39
N GLU A 42 10.65 21.92 16.55
CA GLU A 42 11.06 20.56 16.90
C GLU A 42 12.32 20.48 17.80
N SER A 43 12.51 19.35 18.51
CA SER A 43 13.80 19.06 19.14
C SER A 43 14.89 19.00 18.07
N LYS A 44 15.96 19.80 18.22
CA LYS A 44 17.11 19.84 17.30
C LYS A 44 17.63 18.44 16.93
N VAL A 45 17.61 17.51 17.90
CA VAL A 45 18.04 16.11 17.71
C VAL A 45 17.11 15.36 16.75
N LEU A 46 15.80 15.59 16.83
CA LEU A 46 14.85 14.99 15.89
C LEU A 46 15.03 15.57 14.48
N GLN A 47 15.18 16.88 14.35
CA GLN A 47 15.44 17.54 13.06
C GLN A 47 16.66 16.97 12.35
N GLU A 48 17.78 16.87 13.08
CA GLU A 48 19.03 16.32 12.55
C GLU A 48 18.86 14.87 12.09
N GLU A 49 18.11 14.06 12.84
CA GLU A 49 17.84 12.67 12.48
C GLU A 49 16.93 12.55 11.25
N LEU A 50 15.87 13.36 11.17
CA LEU A 50 14.99 13.38 9.99
C LEU A 50 15.75 13.87 8.74
N ALA A 51 16.60 14.88 8.86
CA ALA A 51 17.44 15.35 7.76
C ALA A 51 18.46 14.28 7.30
N ARG A 52 19.01 13.50 8.24
CA ARG A 52 19.85 12.35 7.92
C ARG A 52 19.05 11.28 7.17
N LEU A 53 17.85 10.96 7.63
CA LEU A 53 16.97 9.98 6.99
C LEU A 53 16.49 10.45 5.61
N ASP A 54 16.25 11.75 5.39
CA ASP A 54 15.89 12.29 4.08
C ASP A 54 16.96 11.96 3.04
N LYS A 55 18.24 12.21 3.38
CA LYS A 55 19.39 11.87 2.52
C LYS A 55 19.48 10.37 2.27
N GLU A 56 19.27 9.57 3.31
CA GLU A 56 19.34 8.11 3.24
C GLU A 56 18.24 7.53 2.34
N VAL A 57 16.99 8.01 2.48
CA VAL A 57 15.84 7.59 1.67
C VAL A 57 16.01 8.04 0.21
N GLN A 58 16.55 9.22 -0.03
CA GLN A 58 16.84 9.67 -1.41
C GLN A 58 17.89 8.80 -2.10
N LYS A 59 18.94 8.38 -1.37
CA LYS A 59 20.04 7.61 -1.94
C LYS A 59 19.73 6.12 -2.07
N ASN A 60 19.14 5.53 -1.04
CA ASN A 60 19.02 4.09 -0.87
C ASN A 60 17.56 3.61 -0.75
N GLY A 61 16.59 4.52 -0.77
CA GLY A 61 15.19 4.21 -0.54
C GLY A 61 14.92 3.64 0.85
N GLY A 62 13.76 2.98 0.95
CA GLY A 62 13.39 2.17 2.10
C GLY A 62 12.49 2.85 3.12
N THR A 63 12.06 2.03 4.07
CA THR A 63 11.14 2.40 5.15
C THR A 63 11.89 2.34 6.47
N TYR A 64 11.67 3.33 7.34
CA TYR A 64 12.31 3.44 8.64
C TYR A 64 11.24 3.58 9.73
N CYS A 65 11.58 3.18 10.94
CA CYS A 65 10.85 3.59 12.13
C CYS A 65 11.73 4.49 12.98
N VAL A 66 11.14 5.54 13.53
CA VAL A 66 11.78 6.52 14.41
C VAL A 66 11.13 6.44 15.77
N PHE A 67 11.93 6.25 16.80
CA PHE A 67 11.56 6.42 18.19
C PHE A 67 11.90 7.84 18.66
N VAL A 68 11.00 8.44 19.45
CA VAL A 68 11.19 9.74 20.12
C VAL A 68 10.73 9.62 21.57
N ASP A 69 11.64 9.93 22.50
CA ASP A 69 11.29 10.13 23.91
C ASP A 69 10.58 11.48 24.05
N ASN A 70 9.24 11.46 23.96
CA ASN A 70 8.42 12.66 24.03
C ASN A 70 8.61 13.45 25.32
N LYS A 71 8.92 12.79 26.43
CA LYS A 71 9.12 13.46 27.73
C LYS A 71 10.42 14.26 27.71
N LYS A 72 11.53 13.65 27.30
CA LYS A 72 12.85 14.30 27.28
C LYS A 72 12.98 15.34 26.17
N THR A 73 12.35 15.08 25.02
CA THR A 73 12.37 16.00 23.87
C THR A 73 11.27 17.05 23.93
N LYS A 74 10.33 16.95 24.88
CA LYS A 74 9.10 17.77 24.96
C LYS A 74 8.27 17.74 23.66
N SER A 75 8.36 16.64 22.92
CA SER A 75 7.63 16.43 21.67
C SER A 75 6.20 15.96 21.92
N LYS A 76 5.31 16.21 20.95
CA LYS A 76 3.94 15.68 20.92
C LYS A 76 3.79 14.70 19.77
N GLY A 77 3.04 13.62 19.96
CA GLY A 77 2.75 12.62 18.94
C GLY A 77 3.10 11.19 19.36
N PRO A 78 2.96 10.20 18.47
CA PRO A 78 3.39 8.84 18.75
C PRO A 78 4.90 8.78 19.07
N GLU A 79 5.27 8.00 20.08
CA GLU A 79 6.67 7.75 20.44
C GLU A 79 7.41 6.92 19.40
N VAL A 80 6.70 6.16 18.55
CA VAL A 80 7.29 5.40 17.44
C VAL A 80 6.47 5.62 16.19
N PHE A 81 7.14 5.97 15.08
CA PHE A 81 6.48 6.22 13.81
C PHE A 81 7.30 5.89 12.58
N TRP A 82 6.59 5.84 11.46
CA TRP A 82 7.12 5.54 10.14
C TRP A 82 7.78 6.73 9.46
N TYR A 83 8.85 6.48 8.72
CA TYR A 83 9.52 7.47 7.90
C TYR A 83 10.02 6.85 6.58
N GLY A 84 10.12 7.66 5.51
CA GLY A 84 10.60 7.23 4.19
C GLY A 84 9.50 6.67 3.28
N ASN A 85 9.82 5.61 2.53
CA ASN A 85 8.93 5.00 1.54
C ASN A 85 7.92 4.07 2.22
N VAL A 86 6.98 4.64 2.96
CA VAL A 86 6.00 3.88 3.75
C VAL A 86 4.84 3.43 2.87
N LYS A 87 4.15 4.36 2.21
CA LYS A 87 3.08 4.03 1.26
C LYS A 87 3.68 3.67 -0.08
N GLN A 88 3.25 2.55 -0.64
CA GLN A 88 3.53 2.21 -2.03
C GLN A 88 2.26 2.38 -2.85
N GLN A 89 2.42 2.91 -4.06
CA GLN A 89 1.35 3.12 -5.02
C GLN A 89 1.78 2.57 -6.37
N PHE A 90 0.85 1.94 -7.07
CA PHE A 90 1.09 1.30 -8.36
C PHE A 90 0.03 1.77 -9.34
N GLN A 91 0.47 2.12 -10.55
CA GLN A 91 -0.40 2.44 -11.70
C GLN A 91 -0.32 1.34 -12.77
N ASN A 92 0.43 0.28 -12.50
CA ASN A 92 0.52 -0.92 -13.32
C ASN A 92 0.19 -2.15 -12.46
N TYR A 93 -0.70 -3.01 -12.97
CA TYR A 93 -1.16 -4.19 -12.22
C TYR A 93 -0.08 -5.26 -12.08
N ASP A 94 0.73 -5.50 -13.11
CA ASP A 94 1.78 -6.51 -13.08
C ASP A 94 2.87 -6.15 -12.09
N ASP A 95 3.25 -4.87 -12.02
CA ASP A 95 4.23 -4.39 -11.03
C ASP A 95 3.70 -4.52 -9.60
N TYR A 96 2.41 -4.22 -9.39
CA TYR A 96 1.72 -4.50 -8.14
C TYR A 96 1.79 -6.00 -7.80
N MET A 97 1.41 -6.88 -8.74
CA MET A 97 1.38 -8.32 -8.53
C MET A 97 2.77 -8.90 -8.22
N LYS A 98 3.81 -8.46 -8.94
CA LYS A 98 5.21 -8.80 -8.66
C LYS A 98 5.61 -8.37 -7.25
N LYS A 99 5.22 -7.16 -6.82
CA LYS A 99 5.54 -6.67 -5.49
C LYS A 99 4.86 -7.49 -4.40
N VAL A 100 3.56 -7.75 -4.52
CA VAL A 100 2.82 -8.51 -3.51
C VAL A 100 3.17 -9.99 -3.53
N ALA A 101 3.71 -10.55 -4.62
CA ALA A 101 4.24 -11.92 -4.69
C ALA A 101 5.30 -12.20 -3.61
N GLY A 102 6.12 -11.20 -3.27
CA GLY A 102 7.14 -11.31 -2.22
C GLY A 102 6.65 -11.06 -0.79
N LEU A 103 5.37 -10.72 -0.59
CA LEU A 103 4.80 -10.44 0.73
C LEU A 103 4.18 -11.71 1.35
N LYS A 104 4.34 -11.84 2.67
CA LYS A 104 3.67 -12.85 3.49
C LYS A 104 2.23 -12.45 3.79
N GLY A 105 1.35 -13.44 3.91
CA GLY A 105 -0.03 -13.23 4.32
C GLY A 105 -0.96 -12.97 3.14
N ALA A 106 -1.94 -12.10 3.34
CA ALA A 106 -2.96 -11.82 2.33
C ALA A 106 -2.53 -10.72 1.36
N ALA A 107 -2.96 -10.84 0.11
CA ALA A 107 -2.89 -9.78 -0.88
C ALA A 107 -4.22 -9.68 -1.65
N LEU A 108 -4.49 -8.51 -2.20
CA LEU A 108 -5.61 -8.33 -3.13
C LEU A 108 -5.21 -8.79 -4.53
N GLN A 109 -6.19 -9.25 -5.28
CA GLN A 109 -6.07 -9.54 -6.70
C GLN A 109 -7.34 -9.11 -7.44
N ARG A 110 -7.26 -9.05 -8.77
CA ARG A 110 -8.46 -8.94 -9.60
C ARG A 110 -9.40 -10.12 -9.29
N PRO A 111 -10.65 -9.87 -8.89
CA PRO A 111 -11.64 -10.94 -8.74
C PRO A 111 -11.90 -11.63 -10.08
N THR A 112 -12.12 -12.94 -10.07
CA THR A 112 -12.39 -13.75 -11.26
C THR A 112 -13.62 -13.29 -12.02
N ASP A 113 -14.65 -12.92 -11.28
CA ASP A 113 -15.96 -12.54 -11.82
C ASP A 113 -16.10 -11.03 -12.04
N LEU A 114 -14.99 -10.27 -11.94
CA LEU A 114 -15.00 -8.85 -12.27
C LEU A 114 -15.12 -8.69 -13.79
N PRO A 115 -16.17 -8.01 -14.31
CA PRO A 115 -16.37 -7.85 -15.74
C PRO A 115 -15.16 -7.21 -16.44
N GLU A 116 -14.86 -7.67 -17.66
CA GLU A 116 -13.64 -7.33 -18.39
C GLU A 116 -13.48 -5.83 -18.63
N GLU A 117 -14.58 -5.09 -18.78
CA GLU A 117 -14.57 -3.65 -19.01
C GLU A 117 -14.04 -2.84 -17.82
N TYR A 118 -13.98 -3.42 -16.61
CA TYR A 118 -13.36 -2.79 -15.46
C TYR A 118 -11.83 -2.93 -15.54
N ALA A 119 -11.17 -1.94 -16.12
CA ALA A 119 -9.72 -1.87 -16.21
C ALA A 119 -9.08 -1.52 -14.86
N PHE A 120 -7.86 -2.01 -14.64
CA PHE A 120 -7.07 -1.61 -13.47
C PHE A 120 -6.77 -0.12 -13.50
N VAL A 121 -6.95 0.57 -12.36
CA VAL A 121 -6.67 1.99 -12.21
C VAL A 121 -5.46 2.20 -11.32
N GLU A 122 -5.53 1.70 -10.08
CA GLU A 122 -4.47 1.90 -9.11
C GLU A 122 -4.48 0.81 -8.02
N ALA A 123 -3.31 0.60 -7.45
CA ALA A 123 -3.15 -0.16 -6.22
C ALA A 123 -2.36 0.66 -5.20
N GLY A 124 -2.55 0.35 -3.93
CA GLY A 124 -1.67 0.84 -2.89
C GLY A 124 -1.73 -0.02 -1.65
N PHE A 125 -0.70 0.05 -0.84
CA PHE A 125 -0.70 -0.64 0.45
C PHE A 125 0.18 0.07 1.47
N LEU A 126 -0.09 -0.24 2.75
CA LEU A 126 0.70 0.20 3.89
C LEU A 126 1.37 -1.02 4.55
N PRO A 127 2.62 -0.87 5.03
CA PRO A 127 3.35 -1.93 5.71
C PRO A 127 2.79 -2.19 7.09
N TYR A 128 2.77 -3.46 7.50
CA TYR A 128 2.47 -3.85 8.87
C TYR A 128 3.65 -3.55 9.79
N LEU A 129 3.39 -2.82 10.88
CA LEU A 129 4.39 -2.56 11.92
C LEU A 129 4.33 -3.65 13.00
N ASP A 130 5.32 -4.52 13.01
CA ASP A 130 5.48 -5.54 14.05
C ASP A 130 5.65 -4.90 15.45
N GLN A 131 4.84 -5.35 16.41
CA GLN A 131 4.85 -4.79 17.77
C GLN A 131 6.15 -5.11 18.54
N ASN A 132 6.76 -6.27 18.29
CA ASN A 132 8.06 -6.61 18.88
C ASN A 132 9.14 -5.70 18.30
N PHE A 133 9.09 -5.36 17.01
CA PHE A 133 10.01 -4.38 16.44
C PHE A 133 9.88 -3.01 17.12
N LYS A 134 8.65 -2.53 17.38
CA LYS A 134 8.43 -1.27 18.13
C LYS A 134 9.00 -1.35 19.55
N ALA A 135 8.74 -2.45 20.26
CA ALA A 135 9.21 -2.65 21.62
C ALA A 135 10.75 -2.69 21.68
N ASN A 136 11.37 -3.44 20.76
CA ASN A 136 12.82 -3.55 20.67
C ASN A 136 13.49 -2.21 20.33
N LEU A 137 12.90 -1.41 19.43
CA LEU A 137 13.42 -0.07 19.11
C LEU A 137 13.39 0.85 20.35
N ARG A 138 12.32 0.78 21.14
CA ARG A 138 12.19 1.51 22.40
C ARG A 138 13.25 1.08 23.40
N GLU A 139 13.40 -0.22 23.61
CA GLU A 139 14.35 -0.78 24.56
C GLU A 139 15.80 -0.45 24.17
N GLU A 140 16.12 -0.51 22.88
CA GLU A 140 17.43 -0.14 22.33
C GLU A 140 17.74 1.35 22.58
N ALA A 141 16.76 2.23 22.37
CA ALA A 141 16.91 3.66 22.67
C ALA A 141 17.14 3.90 24.17
N GLN A 142 16.40 3.20 25.04
CA GLN A 142 16.55 3.31 26.49
C GLN A 142 17.93 2.83 26.97
N LYS A 143 18.39 1.66 26.52
CA LYS A 143 19.70 1.10 26.88
C LYS A 143 20.86 1.98 26.39
N SER A 144 20.71 2.60 25.22
CA SER A 144 21.72 3.49 24.65
C SER A 144 21.62 4.95 25.14
N GLY A 145 20.64 5.28 25.98
CA GLY A 145 20.39 6.64 26.46
C GLY A 145 19.92 7.63 25.38
N LYS A 146 19.59 7.16 24.18
CA LYS A 146 19.19 8.01 23.05
C LYS A 146 17.76 8.50 23.21
N VAL A 147 17.57 9.81 23.03
CA VAL A 147 16.24 10.45 23.05
C VAL A 147 15.52 10.38 21.70
N VAL A 148 16.28 10.13 20.62
CA VAL A 148 15.78 9.83 19.28
C VAL A 148 16.63 8.69 18.71
N LEU A 149 15.98 7.68 18.13
CA LEU A 149 16.65 6.56 17.47
C LEU A 149 15.83 6.14 16.26
N SER A 150 16.45 6.00 15.09
CA SER A 150 15.79 5.38 13.94
C SER A 150 16.45 4.08 13.51
N LYS A 151 15.66 3.21 12.88
CA LYS A 151 16.13 1.94 12.34
C LYS A 151 15.38 1.63 11.05
N LYS A 152 16.11 1.11 10.05
CA LYS A 152 15.50 0.62 8.82
C LYS A 152 14.59 -0.56 9.16
N TYR A 153 13.38 -0.56 8.60
CA TYR A 153 12.41 -1.61 8.79
C TYR A 153 12.13 -2.33 7.47
N ASN A 154 12.61 -3.58 7.40
CA ASN A 154 12.36 -4.47 6.29
C ASN A 154 11.06 -5.24 6.56
N TRP A 155 9.94 -4.60 6.24
CA TRP A 155 8.63 -5.22 6.35
C TRP A 155 8.43 -6.25 5.24
N ASN A 156 7.67 -7.31 5.54
CA ASN A 156 7.31 -8.35 4.59
C ASN A 156 5.81 -8.69 4.64
N LYS A 157 5.01 -7.90 5.36
CA LYS A 157 3.57 -8.04 5.50
C LYS A 157 2.93 -6.66 5.36
N SER A 158 1.74 -6.60 4.76
CA SER A 158 0.94 -5.37 4.69
C SER A 158 -0.05 -5.27 5.85
N GLU A 159 -0.26 -4.06 6.36
CA GLU A 159 -1.35 -3.71 7.26
C GLU A 159 -2.66 -3.53 6.50
N SER A 160 -2.58 -2.88 5.34
CA SER A 160 -3.74 -2.64 4.49
C SER A 160 -3.35 -2.64 3.02
N MET A 161 -4.28 -3.01 2.16
CA MET A 161 -4.14 -2.93 0.71
C MET A 161 -5.42 -2.36 0.10
N THR A 162 -5.28 -1.66 -1.01
CA THR A 162 -6.38 -1.18 -1.84
C THR A 162 -6.09 -1.48 -3.30
N LEU A 163 -7.12 -1.92 -4.03
CA LEU A 163 -7.07 -2.20 -5.45
C LEU A 163 -8.31 -1.57 -6.11
N LYS A 164 -8.13 -0.74 -7.12
CA LYS A 164 -9.23 -0.05 -7.81
C LYS A 164 -9.28 -0.44 -9.28
N PHE A 165 -10.47 -0.79 -9.73
CA PHE A 165 -10.81 -1.01 -11.13
C PHE A 165 -11.94 -0.06 -11.54
N ALA A 166 -11.95 0.37 -12.80
CA ALA A 166 -13.00 1.24 -13.32
C ALA A 166 -13.25 1.01 -14.81
N ASN A 167 -14.47 1.28 -15.23
CA ASN A 167 -14.83 1.53 -16.62
C ASN A 167 -15.22 3.01 -16.79
N ASP A 168 -15.83 3.37 -17.92
CA ASP A 168 -16.16 4.76 -18.24
C ASP A 168 -17.07 5.46 -17.22
N LYS A 169 -17.89 4.72 -16.48
CA LYS A 169 -18.94 5.28 -15.61
C LYS A 169 -18.84 4.83 -14.16
N ASN A 170 -18.27 3.66 -13.92
CA ASN A 170 -18.35 2.95 -12.65
C ASN A 170 -16.98 2.50 -12.17
N TYR A 171 -16.85 2.31 -10.86
CA TYR A 171 -15.67 1.69 -10.27
C TYR A 171 -16.03 0.59 -9.27
N VAL A 172 -15.05 -0.29 -9.07
CA VAL A 172 -14.99 -1.27 -7.99
C VAL A 172 -13.66 -1.06 -7.26
N LYS A 173 -13.74 -0.79 -5.96
CA LYS A 173 -12.57 -0.58 -5.08
C LYS A 173 -12.57 -1.65 -3.99
N LEU A 174 -11.55 -2.48 -4.01
CA LEU A 174 -11.31 -3.55 -3.06
C LEU A 174 -10.37 -3.04 -1.98
N ASN A 175 -10.61 -3.40 -0.73
CA ASN A 175 -9.78 -2.98 0.38
C ASN A 175 -9.75 -4.08 1.46
N PHE A 176 -8.61 -4.24 2.11
CA PHE A 176 -8.58 -4.85 3.43
C PHE A 176 -7.70 -4.07 4.40
N TYR A 177 -7.99 -4.20 5.69
CA TYR A 177 -7.10 -3.84 6.79
C TYR A 177 -7.00 -4.98 7.81
N ASP A 178 -5.79 -5.20 8.32
CA ASP A 178 -5.52 -6.14 9.41
C ASP A 178 -6.00 -5.54 10.74
N MET A 179 -6.99 -6.18 11.37
CA MET A 179 -7.54 -5.78 12.66
C MET A 179 -6.81 -6.42 13.85
N GLY A 180 -5.84 -7.29 13.59
CA GLY A 180 -5.22 -8.15 14.58
C GLY A 180 -6.10 -9.34 14.97
N THR A 181 -5.48 -10.32 15.62
CA THR A 181 -6.09 -11.62 15.96
C THR A 181 -7.26 -11.52 16.94
N LYS A 182 -7.31 -10.47 17.77
CA LYS A 182 -8.41 -10.22 18.72
C LYS A 182 -9.78 -10.04 18.07
N HIS A 183 -9.82 -9.66 16.80
CA HIS A 183 -11.05 -9.48 16.03
C HIS A 183 -11.24 -10.57 14.97
N ALA A 184 -10.45 -11.66 15.06
CA ALA A 184 -10.48 -12.69 14.05
C ALA A 184 -11.72 -13.57 14.14
N THR A 185 -12.34 -13.84 12.99
CA THR A 185 -13.44 -14.81 12.88
C THR A 185 -13.30 -15.67 11.63
N ASN A 186 -13.79 -16.90 11.72
CA ASN A 186 -13.90 -17.81 10.58
C ASN A 186 -15.28 -17.74 9.91
N LYS A 187 -16.23 -16.99 10.49
CA LYS A 187 -17.54 -16.78 9.91
C LYS A 187 -17.47 -15.64 8.90
N LYS A 188 -17.74 -15.94 7.62
CA LYS A 188 -17.89 -14.92 6.57
C LYS A 188 -19.33 -14.40 6.58
N GLU A 189 -19.58 -13.40 7.42
CA GLU A 189 -20.87 -12.70 7.46
C GLU A 189 -20.73 -11.39 6.69
N TYR A 190 -21.47 -11.28 5.58
CA TYR A 190 -21.46 -10.12 4.71
C TYR A 190 -22.53 -9.11 5.12
N THR A 191 -22.11 -7.87 5.36
CA THR A 191 -23.01 -6.74 5.58
C THR A 191 -22.95 -5.79 4.39
N TYR A 192 -24.11 -5.49 3.80
CA TYR A 192 -24.24 -4.58 2.67
C TYR A 192 -24.88 -3.26 3.10
N TYR A 193 -24.24 -2.16 2.74
CA TYR A 193 -24.72 -0.80 2.95
C TYR A 193 -24.92 -0.14 1.58
N PRO A 194 -26.17 0.08 1.14
CA PRO A 194 -26.42 0.83 -0.09
C PRO A 194 -26.04 2.29 0.11
N ALA A 195 -25.64 2.94 -0.98
CA ALA A 195 -25.38 4.37 -1.02
C ALA A 195 -26.60 5.17 -0.54
N LYS A 196 -26.40 6.08 0.41
CA LYS A 196 -27.44 7.04 0.83
C LYS A 196 -27.33 8.33 0.02
N LYS A 197 -28.46 8.83 -0.51
CA LYS A 197 -28.53 10.14 -1.17
C LYS A 197 -28.76 11.27 -0.13
N GLY A 198 -27.77 12.16 0.06
CA GLY A 198 -27.80 13.39 0.88
C GLY A 198 -27.35 13.20 2.35
N SER A 199 -26.59 14.09 3.02
CA SER A 199 -26.13 15.46 2.77
C SER A 199 -24.65 15.64 3.18
N GLY A 200 -23.84 16.31 2.34
CA GLY A 200 -22.44 16.68 2.62
C GLY A 200 -21.38 15.96 1.76
N ASN A 201 -20.95 16.60 0.66
CA ASN A 201 -19.73 16.42 -0.16
C ASN A 201 -19.09 15.03 -0.43
N LYS A 202 -19.78 13.91 -0.20
CA LYS A 202 -19.39 12.61 -0.77
C LYS A 202 -20.65 11.92 -1.26
N ALA A 203 -20.77 11.67 -2.56
CA ALA A 203 -21.74 10.70 -3.05
C ALA A 203 -21.54 9.41 -2.25
N GLY A 204 -22.62 8.86 -1.66
CA GLY A 204 -22.53 7.62 -0.91
C GLY A 204 -21.96 6.52 -1.81
N GLU A 205 -20.96 5.79 -1.33
CA GLU A 205 -20.53 4.54 -1.99
C GLU A 205 -21.51 3.43 -1.56
N ASN A 206 -21.81 2.48 -2.44
CA ASN A 206 -22.29 1.18 -1.97
C ASN A 206 -21.10 0.47 -1.32
N GLN A 207 -21.34 -0.24 -0.23
CA GLN A 207 -20.28 -0.90 0.52
C GLN A 207 -20.70 -2.30 0.94
N LEU A 208 -19.90 -3.31 0.58
CA LEU A 208 -19.94 -4.64 1.17
C LEU A 208 -18.79 -4.76 2.17
N ILE A 209 -19.08 -5.19 3.40
CA ILE A 209 -18.09 -5.41 4.46
C ILE A 209 -18.22 -6.84 4.99
N TRP A 210 -17.10 -7.50 5.23
CA TRP A 210 -17.05 -8.74 6.00
C TRP A 210 -15.71 -8.86 6.72
N VAL A 211 -15.64 -9.81 7.64
CA VAL A 211 -14.38 -10.20 8.28
C VAL A 211 -13.95 -11.56 7.74
N ASP A 212 -12.70 -11.65 7.31
CA ASP A 212 -12.07 -12.90 6.89
C ASP A 212 -10.79 -13.13 7.69
N LYS A 213 -10.86 -14.04 8.68
CA LYS A 213 -9.83 -14.21 9.71
C LYS A 213 -9.62 -12.88 10.43
N ALA A 214 -8.40 -12.38 10.50
CA ALA A 214 -8.07 -11.10 11.14
C ALA A 214 -8.26 -9.87 10.22
N LEU A 215 -8.76 -10.04 8.99
CA LEU A 215 -8.88 -8.96 8.02
C LEU A 215 -10.31 -8.44 7.97
N SER A 216 -10.47 -7.13 8.09
CA SER A 216 -11.71 -6.48 7.65
C SER A 216 -11.59 -6.17 6.18
N CYS A 217 -12.50 -6.73 5.41
CA CYS A 217 -12.49 -6.70 3.96
C CYS A 217 -13.68 -5.87 3.48
N ASN A 218 -13.45 -5.07 2.45
CA ASN A 218 -14.44 -4.13 1.94
C ASN A 218 -14.42 -4.12 0.41
N ILE A 219 -15.59 -4.04 -0.20
CA ILE A 219 -15.77 -3.67 -1.60
C ILE A 219 -16.63 -2.41 -1.65
N TYR A 220 -16.17 -1.42 -2.39
CA TYR A 220 -16.89 -0.18 -2.63
C TYR A 220 -17.19 0.01 -4.11
N THR A 221 -18.38 0.51 -4.41
CA THR A 221 -18.75 0.98 -5.74
C THR A 221 -19.43 2.35 -5.65
N ASN A 222 -19.47 3.10 -6.74
CA ASN A 222 -20.30 4.30 -6.82
C ASN A 222 -21.79 3.95 -6.68
N ALA A 223 -22.60 4.91 -6.24
CA ALA A 223 -24.03 4.71 -5.94
C ALA A 223 -24.82 4.04 -7.08
N ASP A 224 -24.58 4.50 -8.32
CA ASP A 224 -25.30 4.05 -9.51
C ASP A 224 -24.63 2.86 -10.22
N ASN A 225 -23.67 2.18 -9.56
CA ASN A 225 -23.05 0.98 -10.11
C ASN A 225 -24.11 -0.13 -10.27
N PRO A 226 -24.18 -0.82 -11.43
CA PRO A 226 -25.19 -1.84 -11.71
C PRO A 226 -25.03 -3.12 -10.89
N MET A 227 -23.88 -3.35 -10.25
CA MET A 227 -23.63 -4.56 -9.45
C MET A 227 -24.54 -4.61 -8.22
N THR A 228 -25.23 -5.73 -8.06
CA THR A 228 -26.07 -6.06 -6.91
C THR A 228 -25.23 -6.46 -5.70
N LYS A 229 -25.87 -6.60 -4.54
CA LYS A 229 -25.20 -7.14 -3.34
C LYS A 229 -24.61 -8.53 -3.62
N GLU A 230 -25.35 -9.35 -4.34
CA GLU A 230 -24.99 -10.73 -4.68
C GLU A 230 -23.75 -10.75 -5.59
N ASP A 231 -23.69 -9.86 -6.59
CA ASP A 231 -22.50 -9.70 -7.44
C ASP A 231 -21.28 -9.33 -6.60
N LEU A 232 -21.41 -8.38 -5.66
CA LEU A 232 -20.30 -8.00 -4.79
C LEU A 232 -19.84 -9.15 -3.88
N ILE A 233 -20.76 -10.02 -3.42
CA ILE A 233 -20.41 -11.22 -2.66
C ILE A 233 -19.61 -12.18 -3.54
N THR A 234 -20.01 -12.40 -4.79
CA THR A 234 -19.24 -13.22 -5.73
C THR A 234 -17.83 -12.67 -5.94
N LEU A 235 -17.67 -11.36 -6.11
CA LEU A 235 -16.33 -10.74 -6.20
C LEU A 235 -15.51 -10.95 -4.92
N ALA A 236 -16.14 -10.90 -3.75
CA ALA A 236 -15.48 -11.07 -2.46
C ALA A 236 -14.83 -12.45 -2.28
N GLU A 237 -15.36 -13.48 -2.94
CA GLU A 237 -14.87 -14.86 -2.82
C GLU A 237 -13.50 -15.08 -3.45
N SER A 238 -13.17 -14.32 -4.50
CA SER A 238 -11.94 -14.49 -5.27
C SER A 238 -10.96 -13.31 -5.17
N MET A 239 -11.29 -12.24 -4.46
CA MET A 239 -10.43 -11.05 -4.40
C MET A 239 -9.18 -11.18 -3.52
N ILE A 240 -9.09 -12.17 -2.64
CA ILE A 240 -7.97 -12.35 -1.70
C ILE A 240 -7.18 -13.60 -2.05
N VAL A 241 -5.87 -13.43 -2.25
CA VAL A 241 -4.90 -14.53 -2.30
C VAL A 241 -4.13 -14.61 -0.99
N ARG A 242 -3.87 -15.83 -0.50
CA ARG A 242 -3.11 -16.08 0.73
C ARG A 242 -1.82 -16.81 0.44
N LYS A 243 -0.73 -16.34 1.06
CA LYS A 243 0.65 -16.85 0.93
C LYS A 243 1.22 -17.18 2.30
#